data_AF-A0A6I4VB15-F1
#
_entry.id   AF-A0A6I4VB15-F1
#
_cell.length_a   1.000
_cell.length_b   1.000
_cell.length_c   1.000
_cell.angle_alpha   90.00
_cell.angle_beta   90.00
_cell.angle_gamma   90.00
#
_symmetry.space_group_name_H-M   'P 1'
#
loop_
_entity.id
_entity.type
_entity.pdbx_description
1 polymer ?
#
loop_
_entity_poly.entity_id
_entity_poly.type
_entity_poly.pdbx_seq_one_letter_code
_entity_poly.pdbx_strand_id
1 'polypeptide(L)'
;VALSQAEVDRHPVGVESSADLQVIIEQPYGNTTRPVTALKDPATGRLFTPDAGFHLNPGRDSLANLSQQLLRKGATAPPRLAALAVDEAMRSPVVRADFTRSLASWVQTVAQDTSLSGDARYAGALTSAVLDALKTPPASAVIALTADTVQAAGDLTPDWLRLPVLLAAPEVVLQDGDGTLIYVIQQSNLPRLVRVTLSGGSPAITQSAPLTAQVLKALQQLPVITGAWRS
;
A
#
# COMPACT_ATOMS: atom_id res chain seq x y z
N VAL A 1 13.60 -0.03 -42.63
CA VAL A 1 14.02 0.53 -43.94
C VAL A 1 14.55 1.93 -43.66
N ALA A 2 15.79 2.25 -44.07
CA ALA A 2 16.39 3.57 -43.86
C ALA A 2 15.99 4.51 -45.02
N LEU A 3 15.66 5.76 -44.71
CA LEU A 3 15.27 6.78 -45.71
C LEU A 3 16.49 7.23 -46.53
N SER A 4 16.28 7.55 -47.80
CA SER A 4 17.32 8.08 -48.71
C SER A 4 17.54 9.58 -48.49
N GLN A 5 18.73 10.09 -48.84
CA GLN A 5 19.08 11.50 -48.66
C GLN A 5 18.11 12.47 -49.37
N ALA A 6 17.64 12.11 -50.57
CA ALA A 6 16.67 12.90 -51.32
C ALA A 6 15.26 12.92 -50.68
N GLU A 7 14.93 11.96 -49.81
CA GLU A 7 13.70 11.95 -49.01
C GLU A 7 13.86 12.80 -47.74
N VAL A 8 15.05 12.80 -47.13
CA VAL A 8 15.42 13.67 -46.01
C VAL A 8 15.44 15.15 -46.44
N ASP A 9 15.96 15.45 -47.63
CA ASP A 9 16.02 16.84 -48.13
C ASP A 9 14.64 17.39 -48.49
N ARG A 10 13.68 16.51 -48.81
CA ARG A 10 12.28 16.87 -49.12
C ARG A 10 11.46 17.15 -47.85
N HIS A 11 11.82 16.52 -46.75
CA HIS A 11 11.18 16.65 -45.44
C HIS A 11 12.27 16.87 -44.40
N PRO A 12 12.76 18.12 -44.22
CA PRO A 12 13.78 18.42 -43.24
C PRO A 12 13.27 17.96 -41.87
N VAL A 13 13.87 16.89 -41.36
CA VAL A 13 13.49 16.29 -40.07
C VAL A 13 14.00 17.22 -38.97
N GLY A 14 13.21 18.26 -38.69
CA GLY A 14 13.40 19.17 -37.57
C GLY A 14 12.71 18.64 -36.31
N VAL A 15 13.16 19.11 -35.15
CA VAL A 15 12.39 18.98 -33.92
C VAL A 15 11.33 20.08 -33.93
N GLU A 16 10.10 19.73 -34.27
CA GLU A 16 8.97 20.65 -34.15
C GLU A 16 8.57 20.78 -32.68
N SER A 17 8.56 22.00 -32.17
CA SER A 17 8.06 22.29 -30.82
C SER A 17 6.58 22.64 -30.91
N SER A 18 5.76 21.94 -30.14
CA SER A 18 4.33 22.25 -29.99
C SER A 18 4.04 23.28 -28.88
N ALA A 19 5.08 23.90 -28.30
CA ALA A 19 4.90 24.82 -27.16
C ALA A 19 3.96 25.98 -27.49
N ASP A 20 4.08 26.55 -28.70
CA ASP A 20 3.25 27.67 -29.16
C ASP A 20 1.82 27.24 -29.55
N LEU A 21 1.56 25.93 -29.59
CA LEU A 21 0.25 25.34 -29.88
C LEU A 21 -0.51 24.97 -28.60
N GLN A 22 0.11 25.09 -27.42
CA GLN A 22 -0.48 24.73 -26.14
C GLN A 22 -1.32 25.87 -25.55
N VAL A 23 -2.54 25.57 -25.14
CA VAL A 23 -3.46 26.53 -24.50
C VAL A 23 -4.10 25.87 -23.29
N ILE A 24 -4.15 26.57 -22.14
CA ILE A 24 -4.88 26.08 -20.97
C ILE A 24 -6.37 26.38 -21.14
N ILE A 25 -7.21 25.36 -21.02
CA ILE A 25 -8.67 25.48 -21.05
C ILE A 25 -9.31 24.76 -19.87
N GLU A 26 -10.53 25.16 -19.50
CA GLU A 26 -11.34 24.47 -18.50
C GLU A 26 -12.10 23.30 -19.15
N GLN A 27 -11.75 22.08 -18.77
CA GLN A 27 -12.42 20.85 -19.22
C GLN A 27 -13.47 20.42 -18.18
N PRO A 28 -14.70 20.11 -18.59
CA PRO A 28 -15.69 19.49 -17.72
C PRO A 28 -15.19 18.15 -17.13
N TYR A 29 -15.41 17.96 -15.84
CA TYR A 29 -15.03 16.77 -15.10
C TYR A 29 -16.10 16.43 -14.06
N GLY A 30 -16.95 15.44 -14.35
CA GLY A 30 -18.12 15.15 -13.52
C GLY A 30 -19.01 16.40 -13.41
N ASN A 31 -19.16 16.92 -12.17
CA ASN A 31 -19.94 18.14 -11.88
C ASN A 31 -19.07 19.40 -11.73
N THR A 32 -17.76 19.34 -11.97
CA THR A 32 -16.82 20.47 -11.83
C THR A 32 -16.05 20.71 -13.14
N THR A 33 -15.19 21.73 -13.18
CA THR A 33 -14.20 21.91 -14.27
C THR A 33 -12.78 21.78 -13.72
N ARG A 34 -11.84 21.50 -14.62
CA ARG A 34 -10.41 21.51 -14.30
C ARG A 34 -9.60 22.17 -15.43
N PRO A 35 -8.48 22.84 -15.12
CA PRO A 35 -7.58 23.34 -16.15
C PRO A 35 -6.83 22.19 -16.81
N VAL A 36 -6.81 22.15 -18.14
CA VAL A 36 -6.03 21.20 -18.94
C VAL A 36 -5.30 21.90 -20.07
N THR A 37 -4.10 21.43 -20.39
CA THR A 37 -3.37 21.87 -21.59
C THR A 37 -3.98 21.20 -22.82
N ALA A 38 -4.65 22.00 -23.65
CA ALA A 38 -5.12 21.63 -24.97
C ALA A 38 -4.07 21.94 -26.03
N LEU A 39 -4.04 21.16 -27.10
CA LEU A 39 -3.30 21.46 -28.33
C LEU A 39 -4.24 22.12 -29.33
N LYS A 40 -3.89 23.31 -29.80
CA LYS A 40 -4.61 24.03 -30.85
C LYS A 40 -4.02 23.66 -32.20
N ASP A 41 -4.84 23.08 -33.06
CA ASP A 41 -4.46 22.83 -34.45
C ASP A 41 -4.37 24.16 -35.20
N PRO A 42 -3.20 24.53 -35.74
CA PRO A 42 -2.99 25.80 -36.45
C PRO A 42 -3.76 25.88 -37.78
N ALA A 43 -4.10 24.73 -38.41
CA ALA A 43 -4.79 24.70 -39.70
C ALA A 43 -6.31 24.87 -39.54
N THR A 44 -6.89 24.28 -38.51
CA THR A 44 -8.37 24.27 -38.32
C THR A 44 -8.85 25.10 -37.12
N GLY A 45 -7.93 25.52 -36.24
CA GLY A 45 -8.24 26.20 -34.98
C GLY A 45 -8.89 25.32 -33.92
N ARG A 46 -9.06 24.02 -34.17
CA ARG A 46 -9.69 23.08 -33.25
C ARG A 46 -8.78 22.80 -32.05
N LEU A 47 -9.40 22.60 -30.89
CA LEU A 47 -8.70 22.27 -29.65
C LEU A 47 -8.81 20.78 -29.37
N PHE A 48 -7.66 20.14 -29.17
CA PHE A 48 -7.56 18.74 -28.78
C PHE A 48 -7.14 18.69 -27.31
N THR A 49 -8.00 18.11 -26.48
CA THR A 49 -7.69 17.86 -25.08
C THR A 49 -7.45 16.37 -24.87
N PRO A 50 -6.57 15.99 -23.92
CA PRO A 50 -6.55 14.63 -23.41
C PRO A 50 -7.95 14.27 -22.90
N ASP A 51 -8.41 13.07 -23.22
CA ASP A 51 -9.70 12.60 -22.72
C ASP A 51 -9.71 12.64 -21.18
N ALA A 52 -10.85 13.07 -20.63
CA ALA A 52 -11.00 13.29 -19.21
C ALA A 52 -10.64 12.03 -18.42
N GLY A 53 -10.91 10.83 -18.95
CA GLY A 53 -10.64 9.53 -18.34
C GLY A 53 -9.17 9.10 -18.24
N PHE A 54 -8.21 9.79 -18.88
CA PHE A 54 -6.80 9.36 -18.85
C PHE A 54 -6.12 9.38 -17.47
N HIS A 55 -6.69 10.08 -16.47
CA HIS A 55 -6.22 10.00 -15.09
C HIS A 55 -6.71 8.75 -14.34
N LEU A 56 -7.74 8.05 -14.86
CA LEU A 56 -8.22 6.74 -14.38
C LEU A 56 -7.34 5.60 -14.91
N ASN A 57 -6.02 5.82 -14.86
CA ASN A 57 -5.05 4.97 -15.54
C ASN A 57 -5.12 3.54 -14.94
N PRO A 58 -5.53 2.51 -15.71
CA PRO A 58 -5.68 1.15 -15.21
C PRO A 58 -4.36 0.57 -14.67
N GLY A 59 -3.21 1.12 -15.06
CA GLY A 59 -1.90 0.76 -14.49
C GLY A 59 -1.76 1.06 -12.99
N ARG A 60 -2.46 2.08 -12.47
CA ARG A 60 -2.42 2.45 -11.04
C ARG A 60 -3.21 1.46 -10.19
N ASP A 61 -4.42 1.11 -10.61
CA ASP A 61 -5.25 0.11 -9.93
C ASP A 61 -4.73 -1.31 -10.19
N SER A 62 -4.01 -1.54 -11.29
CA SER A 62 -3.37 -2.82 -11.61
C SER A 62 -2.35 -3.25 -10.55
N LEU A 63 -1.52 -2.33 -10.04
CA LEU A 63 -0.53 -2.65 -9.01
C LEU A 63 -1.18 -2.95 -7.65
N ALA A 64 -2.18 -2.17 -7.27
CA ALA A 64 -2.96 -2.41 -6.05
C ALA A 64 -3.68 -3.77 -6.09
N ASN A 65 -4.34 -4.06 -7.22
CA ASN A 65 -5.00 -5.35 -7.44
C ASN A 65 -4.00 -6.51 -7.50
N LEU A 66 -2.83 -6.31 -8.12
CA LEU A 66 -1.77 -7.32 -8.15
C LEU A 66 -1.23 -7.62 -6.75
N SER A 67 -1.06 -6.59 -5.92
CA SER A 67 -0.59 -6.73 -4.54
C SER A 67 -1.58 -7.56 -3.71
N GLN A 68 -2.88 -7.26 -3.82
CA GLN A 68 -3.93 -8.04 -3.16
C GLN A 68 -4.05 -9.46 -3.72
N GLN A 69 -3.86 -9.66 -5.03
CA GLN A 69 -3.85 -11.00 -5.63
C GLN A 69 -2.64 -11.83 -5.19
N LEU A 70 -1.46 -11.22 -5.10
CA LEU A 70 -0.25 -11.86 -4.56
C LEU A 70 -0.50 -12.34 -3.13
N LEU A 71 -1.04 -11.48 -2.27
CA LEU A 71 -1.35 -11.82 -0.88
C LEU A 71 -2.46 -12.88 -0.78
N ARG A 72 -3.49 -12.81 -1.64
CA ARG A 72 -4.54 -13.84 -1.69
C ARG A 72 -3.99 -15.21 -2.09
N LYS A 73 -3.08 -15.27 -3.06
CA LYS A 73 -2.36 -16.51 -3.40
C LYS A 73 -1.43 -16.95 -2.28
N GLY A 74 -0.78 -16.00 -1.60
CA GLY A 74 0.05 -16.25 -0.43
C GLY A 74 -0.71 -16.86 0.74
N ALA A 75 -2.01 -16.54 0.89
CA ALA A 75 -2.85 -17.06 1.97
C ALA A 75 -3.08 -18.58 1.88
N THR A 76 -2.93 -19.18 0.70
CA THR A 76 -3.02 -20.64 0.48
C THR A 76 -1.69 -21.28 0.11
N ALA A 77 -0.62 -20.49 -0.03
CA ALA A 77 0.73 -20.97 -0.28
C ALA A 77 1.42 -21.40 1.02
N PRO A 78 2.50 -22.21 0.95
CA PRO A 78 3.33 -22.48 2.11
C PRO A 78 3.77 -21.17 2.80
N PRO A 79 3.63 -21.02 4.13
CA PRO A 79 3.86 -19.77 4.84
C PRO A 79 5.23 -19.12 4.55
N ARG A 80 6.29 -19.94 4.50
CA ARG A 80 7.64 -19.45 4.17
C ARG A 80 7.74 -18.88 2.76
N LEU A 81 7.07 -19.51 1.79
CA LEU A 81 7.06 -19.02 0.41
C LEU A 81 6.27 -17.71 0.30
N ALA A 82 5.13 -17.61 0.98
CA ALA A 82 4.34 -16.39 1.03
C ALA A 82 5.13 -15.23 1.67
N ALA A 83 5.79 -15.47 2.80
CA ALA A 83 6.64 -14.49 3.48
C ALA A 83 7.78 -13.99 2.57
N LEU A 84 8.48 -14.90 1.90
CA LEU A 84 9.57 -14.54 0.98
C LEU A 84 9.07 -13.72 -0.22
N ALA A 85 7.95 -14.13 -0.82
CA ALA A 85 7.37 -13.44 -1.97
C ALA A 85 6.91 -12.01 -1.61
N VAL A 86 6.32 -11.84 -0.43
CA VAL A 86 5.89 -10.53 0.06
C VAL A 86 7.08 -9.66 0.43
N ASP A 87 8.11 -10.20 1.09
CA ASP A 87 9.36 -9.48 1.39
C ASP A 87 10.01 -8.97 0.10
N GLU A 88 10.16 -9.84 -0.91
CA GLU A 88 10.77 -9.48 -2.19
C GLU A 88 9.95 -8.40 -2.92
N ALA A 89 8.62 -8.53 -2.95
CA ALA A 89 7.75 -7.52 -3.56
C ALA A 89 7.85 -6.16 -2.84
N MET A 90 7.93 -6.16 -1.51
CA MET A 90 8.01 -4.95 -0.68
C MET A 90 9.36 -4.23 -0.74
N ARG A 91 10.40 -4.86 -1.29
CA ARG A 91 11.69 -4.19 -1.57
C ARG A 91 11.57 -3.14 -2.68
N SER A 92 10.63 -3.30 -3.60
CA SER A 92 10.35 -2.28 -4.62
C SER A 92 9.69 -1.06 -3.97
N PRO A 93 10.31 0.14 -4.03
CA PRO A 93 9.73 1.35 -3.46
C PRO A 93 8.36 1.70 -4.05
N VAL A 94 8.17 1.39 -5.34
CA VAL A 94 6.91 1.64 -6.06
C VAL A 94 5.81 0.73 -5.54
N VAL A 95 6.08 -0.57 -5.43
CA VAL A 95 5.11 -1.55 -4.90
C VAL A 95 4.75 -1.22 -3.46
N ARG A 96 5.77 -0.94 -2.63
CA ARG A 96 5.57 -0.57 -1.22
C ARG A 96 4.71 0.68 -1.07
N ALA A 97 4.99 1.73 -1.85
CA ALA A 97 4.23 2.98 -1.80
C ALA A 97 2.78 2.79 -2.28
N ASP A 98 2.59 2.02 -3.35
CA ASP A 98 1.27 1.77 -3.91
C ASP A 98 0.41 0.89 -3.00
N PHE A 99 0.95 -0.22 -2.51
CA PHE A 99 0.26 -1.11 -1.57
C PHE A 99 -0.16 -0.37 -0.30
N THR A 100 0.73 0.45 0.26
CA THR A 100 0.43 1.29 1.43
C THR A 100 -0.70 2.26 1.14
N ARG A 101 -0.66 2.96 0.00
CA ARG A 101 -1.70 3.91 -0.40
C ARG A 101 -3.04 3.23 -0.65
N SER A 102 -3.03 2.06 -1.28
CA SER A 102 -4.23 1.28 -1.57
C SER A 102 -4.92 0.84 -0.26
N LEU A 103 -4.15 0.27 0.68
CA LEU A 103 -4.71 -0.11 1.97
C LEU A 103 -5.19 1.11 2.77
N ALA A 104 -4.43 2.21 2.74
CA ALA A 104 -4.84 3.47 3.38
C ALA A 104 -6.19 3.97 2.87
N SER A 105 -6.39 3.97 1.54
CA SER A 105 -7.65 4.36 0.92
C SER A 105 -8.79 3.47 1.41
N TRP A 106 -8.59 2.14 1.42
CA TRP A 106 -9.60 1.21 1.91
C TRP A 106 -9.91 1.42 3.39
N VAL A 107 -8.90 1.60 4.25
CA VAL A 107 -9.06 1.89 5.68
C VAL A 107 -9.89 3.16 5.89
N GLN A 108 -9.64 4.22 5.12
CA GLN A 108 -10.42 5.46 5.19
C GLN A 108 -11.87 5.23 4.76
N THR A 109 -12.10 4.45 3.70
CA THR A 109 -13.45 4.13 3.23
C THR A 109 -14.24 3.32 4.26
N VAL A 110 -13.70 2.21 4.77
CA VAL A 110 -14.43 1.35 5.72
C VAL A 110 -14.65 1.99 7.09
N ALA A 111 -13.83 2.98 7.46
CA ALA A 111 -14.03 3.76 8.67
C ALA A 111 -15.21 4.75 8.57
N GLN A 112 -15.54 5.19 7.35
CA GLN A 112 -16.64 6.13 7.09
C GLN A 112 -17.93 5.43 6.66
N ASP A 113 -17.83 4.20 6.14
CA ASP A 113 -18.94 3.43 5.64
C ASP A 113 -19.09 2.10 6.41
N THR A 114 -20.01 2.10 7.38
CA THR A 114 -20.31 0.93 8.21
C THR A 114 -21.00 -0.19 7.43
N SER A 115 -21.53 0.07 6.24
CA SER A 115 -22.12 -0.97 5.38
C SER A 115 -21.09 -1.97 4.85
N LEU A 116 -19.80 -1.61 4.92
CA LEU A 116 -18.67 -2.45 4.54
C LEU A 116 -18.19 -3.39 5.66
N SER A 117 -18.93 -3.49 6.77
CA SER A 117 -18.66 -4.48 7.83
C SER A 117 -18.55 -5.90 7.25
N GLY A 118 -17.62 -6.69 7.77
CA GLY A 118 -17.26 -8.00 7.24
C GLY A 118 -16.35 -8.01 6.01
N ASP A 119 -16.05 -6.87 5.37
CA ASP A 119 -14.99 -6.81 4.34
C ASP A 119 -13.60 -7.01 4.97
N ALA A 120 -12.66 -7.53 4.19
CA ALA A 120 -11.29 -7.77 4.63
C ALA A 120 -10.28 -7.55 3.50
N ARG A 121 -9.14 -6.97 3.86
CA ARG A 121 -7.97 -6.82 2.99
C ARG A 121 -6.73 -7.39 3.65
N TYR A 122 -5.73 -7.70 2.85
CA TYR A 122 -4.42 -8.09 3.38
C TYR A 122 -3.55 -6.86 3.60
N ALA A 123 -2.90 -6.82 4.77
CA ALA A 123 -2.04 -5.73 5.22
C ALA A 123 -0.54 -6.04 5.09
N GLY A 124 -0.18 -7.29 4.81
CA GLY A 124 1.20 -7.72 4.64
C GLY A 124 1.36 -9.21 4.91
N ALA A 125 2.54 -9.64 5.33
CA ALA A 125 2.81 -10.99 5.79
C ALA A 125 3.77 -10.96 6.99
N LEU A 126 3.74 -12.03 7.80
CA LEU A 126 4.79 -12.32 8.78
C LEU A 126 6.12 -12.42 8.04
N THR A 127 7.17 -11.79 8.58
CA THR A 127 8.51 -11.88 8.01
C THR A 127 9.09 -13.29 8.23
N SER A 128 10.07 -13.69 7.42
CA SER A 128 10.75 -14.97 7.59
C SER A 128 11.37 -15.10 8.99
N ALA A 129 11.93 -14.01 9.52
CA ALA A 129 12.47 -13.98 10.88
C ALA A 129 11.40 -14.28 11.94
N VAL A 130 10.19 -13.72 11.80
CA VAL A 130 9.08 -14.02 12.71
C VAL A 130 8.68 -15.49 12.58
N LEU A 131 8.49 -15.98 11.35
CA LEU A 131 8.11 -17.38 11.12
C LEU A 131 9.11 -18.39 11.70
N ASP A 132 10.41 -18.12 11.56
CA ASP A 132 11.48 -19.01 12.04
C ASP A 132 11.59 -19.03 13.57
N ALA A 133 11.15 -17.97 14.23
CA ALA A 133 11.15 -17.88 15.68
C ALA A 133 9.86 -18.43 16.33
N LEU A 134 8.80 -18.68 15.55
CA LEU A 134 7.58 -19.34 16.05
C LEU A 134 7.82 -20.83 16.30
N LYS A 135 7.45 -21.30 17.50
CA LYS A 135 7.53 -22.73 17.85
C LYS A 135 6.66 -23.61 16.95
N THR A 136 5.50 -23.09 16.55
CA THR A 136 4.57 -23.77 15.65
C THR A 136 4.31 -22.87 14.45
N PRO A 137 4.60 -23.32 13.23
CA PRO A 137 4.35 -22.51 12.04
C PRO A 137 2.84 -22.31 11.85
N PRO A 138 2.38 -21.09 11.55
CA PRO A 138 0.97 -20.83 11.25
C PRO A 138 0.59 -21.47 9.89
N ALA A 139 -0.70 -21.65 9.64
CA ALA A 139 -1.19 -22.18 8.37
C ALA A 139 -0.98 -21.19 7.21
N SER A 140 -0.97 -19.89 7.50
CA SER A 140 -0.69 -18.81 6.56
C SER A 140 0.30 -17.80 7.16
N ALA A 141 1.09 -17.16 6.31
CA ALA A 141 1.92 -16.02 6.73
C ALA A 141 1.22 -14.67 6.46
N VAL A 142 0.14 -14.63 5.69
CA VAL A 142 -0.48 -13.38 5.24
C VAL A 142 -1.32 -12.78 6.35
N ILE A 143 -1.12 -11.48 6.62
CA ILE A 143 -1.80 -10.74 7.68
C ILE A 143 -3.04 -10.06 7.10
N ALA A 144 -4.20 -10.43 7.62
CA ALA A 144 -5.48 -9.78 7.29
C ALA A 144 -5.75 -8.57 8.18
N LEU A 145 -6.52 -7.62 7.64
CA LEU A 145 -7.16 -6.51 8.35
C LEU A 145 -8.63 -6.49 7.95
N THR A 146 -9.52 -6.51 8.94
CA THR A 146 -10.97 -6.51 8.71
C THR A 146 -11.55 -5.11 8.85
N ALA A 147 -12.65 -4.84 8.15
CA ALA A 147 -13.40 -3.61 8.30
C ALA A 147 -13.87 -3.41 9.75
N ASP A 148 -14.30 -4.50 10.41
CA ASP A 148 -14.76 -4.46 11.81
C ASP A 148 -13.64 -4.01 12.76
N THR A 149 -12.40 -4.48 12.54
CA THR A 149 -11.24 -4.01 13.30
C THR A 149 -10.96 -2.53 13.10
N VAL A 150 -11.10 -2.03 11.86
CA VAL A 150 -10.89 -0.61 11.54
C VAL A 150 -12.00 0.24 12.18
N GLN A 151 -13.25 -0.19 12.08
CA GLN A 151 -14.41 0.52 12.63
C GLN A 151 -14.40 0.52 14.16
N ALA A 152 -13.95 -0.55 14.81
CA ALA A 152 -13.81 -0.64 16.26
C ALA A 152 -12.66 0.22 16.82
N ALA A 153 -11.73 0.69 15.98
CA ALA A 153 -10.59 1.49 16.42
C ALA A 153 -10.98 2.89 16.93
N GLY A 154 -12.16 3.40 16.54
CA GLY A 154 -12.63 4.75 16.86
C GLY A 154 -11.87 5.82 16.10
N ASP A 155 -10.67 6.17 16.58
CA ASP A 155 -9.84 7.23 16.00
C ASP A 155 -8.70 6.64 15.14
N LEU A 156 -8.79 6.87 13.82
CA LEU A 156 -7.73 6.52 12.88
C LEU A 156 -6.62 7.57 12.87
N THR A 157 -5.55 7.31 13.63
CA THR A 157 -4.31 8.07 13.51
C THR A 157 -3.61 7.83 12.15
N PRO A 158 -2.77 8.76 11.66
CA PRO A 158 -2.07 8.63 10.37
C PRO A 158 -1.31 7.32 10.15
N ASP A 159 -0.85 6.66 11.21
CA ASP A 159 -0.14 5.39 11.08
C ASP A 159 -1.02 4.20 10.74
N TRP A 160 -2.34 4.27 10.92
CA TRP A 160 -3.26 3.27 10.37
C TRP A 160 -3.15 3.19 8.85
N LEU A 161 -2.82 4.32 8.22
CA LEU A 161 -2.63 4.45 6.78
C LEU A 161 -1.24 3.97 6.34
N ARG A 162 -0.38 3.55 7.28
CA ARG A 162 1.00 3.13 7.02
C ARG A 162 1.28 1.70 7.42
N LEU A 163 0.26 0.95 7.87
CA LEU A 163 0.39 -0.41 8.40
C LEU A 163 1.29 -1.33 7.54
N PRO A 164 1.20 -1.37 6.20
CA PRO A 164 2.04 -2.27 5.41
C PRO A 164 3.55 -2.03 5.56
N VAL A 165 3.96 -0.76 5.56
CA VAL A 165 5.37 -0.39 5.73
C VAL A 165 5.82 -0.68 7.15
N LEU A 166 4.96 -0.40 8.13
CA LEU A 166 5.29 -0.59 9.54
C LEU A 166 5.41 -2.08 9.91
N LEU A 167 4.56 -2.94 9.33
CA LEU A 167 4.60 -4.40 9.53
C LEU A 167 5.77 -5.07 8.81
N ALA A 168 6.23 -4.50 7.69
CA ALA A 168 7.37 -5.03 6.94
C ALA A 168 8.71 -4.78 7.64
N ALA A 169 8.79 -3.76 8.50
CA ALA A 169 10.02 -3.39 9.21
C ALA A 169 9.74 -3.01 10.69
N PRO A 170 9.27 -3.96 11.53
CA PRO A 170 9.12 -3.71 12.95
C PRO A 170 10.46 -3.60 13.65
N GLU A 171 10.51 -2.86 14.76
CA GLU A 171 11.73 -2.76 15.57
C GLU A 171 11.90 -3.95 16.50
N VAL A 172 10.79 -4.35 17.13
CA VAL A 172 10.72 -5.57 17.95
C VAL A 172 9.36 -6.22 17.76
N VAL A 173 9.36 -7.55 17.69
CA VAL A 173 8.16 -8.37 17.69
C VAL A 173 8.20 -9.23 18.94
N LEU A 174 7.12 -9.16 19.71
CA LEU A 174 6.95 -9.89 20.97
C LEU A 174 5.85 -10.94 20.80
N GLN A 175 5.81 -11.91 21.70
CA GLN A 175 4.70 -12.85 21.81
C GLN A 175 4.06 -12.77 23.19
N ASP A 176 2.75 -12.60 23.21
CA ASP A 176 1.95 -12.64 24.43
C ASP A 176 1.66 -14.11 24.83
N GLY A 177 1.19 -14.34 26.06
CA GLY A 177 0.96 -15.68 26.60
C GLY A 177 -0.08 -16.52 25.83
N ASP A 178 -0.99 -15.85 25.13
CA ASP A 178 -2.00 -16.47 24.26
C ASP A 178 -1.48 -16.76 22.83
N GLY A 179 -0.21 -16.44 22.54
CA GLY A 179 0.41 -16.59 21.24
C GLY A 179 0.23 -15.40 20.30
N THR A 180 -0.49 -14.35 20.71
CA THR A 180 -0.63 -13.10 19.95
C THR A 180 0.73 -12.45 19.72
N LEU A 181 0.98 -12.01 18.48
CA LEU A 181 2.17 -11.25 18.14
C LEU A 181 1.94 -9.76 18.35
N ILE A 182 2.91 -9.10 18.97
CA ILE A 182 2.86 -7.65 19.20
C ILE A 182 4.03 -7.01 18.46
N TYR A 183 3.71 -6.28 17.41
CA TYR A 183 4.66 -5.51 16.60
C TYR A 183 4.81 -4.14 17.23
N VAL A 184 6.02 -3.75 17.59
CA VAL A 184 6.31 -2.45 18.18
C VAL A 184 7.03 -1.58 17.16
N ILE A 185 6.52 -0.34 17.00
CA ILE A 185 6.99 0.67 16.07
C ILE A 185 7.25 1.95 16.86
N GLN A 186 8.50 2.28 17.14
CA GLN A 186 8.91 3.46 17.91
C GLN A 186 9.37 4.61 17.01
N GLN A 187 9.93 4.33 15.82
CA GLN A 187 10.41 5.31 14.84
C GLN A 187 9.30 5.99 14.02
N SER A 188 8.06 5.94 14.51
CA SER A 188 6.99 6.74 13.95
C SER A 188 6.93 8.10 14.64
N ASN A 189 6.42 9.11 13.93
CA ASN A 189 5.98 10.36 14.56
C ASN A 189 4.91 10.11 15.64
N LEU A 190 4.26 8.94 15.61
CA LEU A 190 3.32 8.46 16.62
C LEU A 190 3.68 7.01 17.01
N PRO A 191 4.59 6.79 17.97
CA PRO A 191 4.96 5.45 18.43
C PRO A 191 3.74 4.59 18.74
N ARG A 192 3.74 3.34 18.28
CA ARG A 192 2.57 2.47 18.38
C ARG A 192 2.90 0.99 18.46
N LEU A 193 1.91 0.23 18.88
CA LEU A 193 1.88 -1.22 18.74
C LEU A 193 0.81 -1.66 17.75
N VAL A 194 1.03 -2.81 17.13
CA VAL A 194 0.02 -3.54 16.35
C VAL A 194 -0.07 -4.95 16.92
N ARG A 195 -1.27 -5.37 17.32
CA ARG A 195 -1.54 -6.75 17.76
C ARG A 195 -2.01 -7.57 16.58
N VAL A 196 -1.37 -8.72 16.37
CA VAL A 196 -1.67 -9.68 15.32
C VAL A 196 -1.95 -11.03 15.98
N THR A 197 -3.21 -11.47 15.95
CA THR A 197 -3.56 -12.81 16.41
C THR A 197 -3.14 -13.85 15.39
N LEU A 198 -2.89 -15.08 15.85
CA LEU A 198 -2.65 -16.26 15.01
C LEU A 198 -3.81 -17.27 15.08
N SER A 199 -5.01 -16.84 15.50
CA SER A 199 -6.20 -17.68 15.63
C SER A 199 -6.47 -18.48 14.35
N GLY A 200 -6.68 -19.79 14.48
CA GLY A 200 -6.91 -20.68 13.33
C GLY A 200 -5.73 -20.78 12.36
N GLY A 201 -4.52 -20.36 12.78
CA GLY A 201 -3.32 -20.37 11.95
C GLY A 201 -3.29 -19.27 10.89
N SER A 202 -4.22 -18.30 10.92
CA SER A 202 -4.29 -17.20 9.96
C SER A 202 -4.03 -15.87 10.68
N PRO A 203 -2.91 -15.18 10.37
CA PRO A 203 -2.58 -13.92 11.01
C PRO A 203 -3.61 -12.82 10.71
N ALA A 204 -4.09 -12.13 11.74
CA ALA A 204 -5.02 -11.01 11.59
C ALA A 204 -4.72 -9.88 12.57
N ILE A 205 -4.74 -8.64 12.10
CA ILE A 205 -4.64 -7.46 12.94
C ILE A 205 -5.92 -7.37 13.78
N THR A 206 -5.75 -7.26 15.10
CA THR A 206 -6.87 -7.09 16.04
C THR A 206 -6.86 -5.71 16.69
N GLN A 207 -5.71 -5.04 16.71
CA GLN A 207 -5.58 -3.72 17.33
C GLN A 207 -4.39 -2.96 16.75
N SER A 208 -4.53 -1.64 16.66
CA SER A 208 -3.36 -0.76 16.60
C SER A 208 -3.55 0.46 17.51
N ALA A 209 -2.62 0.66 18.45
CA ALA A 209 -2.79 1.60 19.56
C ALA A 209 -1.49 2.37 19.84
N PRO A 210 -1.56 3.61 20.37
CA PRO A 210 -0.39 4.37 20.78
C PRO A 210 0.47 3.63 21.80
N LEU A 211 1.78 3.75 21.68
CA LEU A 211 2.76 3.17 22.59
C LEU A 211 3.06 4.17 23.71
N THR A 212 2.27 4.12 24.79
CA THR A 212 2.51 4.96 25.98
C THR A 212 3.68 4.39 26.81
N ALA A 213 4.27 5.21 27.68
CA ALA A 213 5.36 4.76 28.56
C ALA A 213 4.94 3.58 29.48
N GLN A 214 3.68 3.59 29.94
CA GLN A 214 3.14 2.50 30.75
C GLN A 214 3.03 1.20 29.93
N VAL A 215 2.50 1.29 28.70
CA VAL A 215 2.39 0.14 27.80
C VAL A 215 3.77 -0.39 27.43
N LEU A 216 4.72 0.48 27.12
CA LEU A 216 6.09 0.10 26.81
C LEU A 216 6.73 -0.71 27.94
N LYS A 217 6.62 -0.25 29.19
CA LYS A 217 7.16 -0.95 30.36
C LYS A 217 6.52 -2.35 30.54
N ALA A 218 5.23 -2.48 30.28
CA ALA A 218 4.54 -3.77 30.32
C ALA A 218 5.02 -4.71 29.20
N LEU A 219 5.15 -4.20 27.98
CA LEU A 219 5.62 -4.97 26.83
C LEU A 219 7.06 -5.46 26.98
N GLN A 220 7.93 -4.69 27.64
CA GLN A 220 9.32 -5.10 27.92
C GLN A 220 9.44 -6.36 28.80
N GLN A 221 8.36 -6.79 29.46
CA GLN A 221 8.33 -8.04 30.23
C GLN A 221 7.98 -9.27 29.37
N LEU A 222 7.53 -9.06 28.13
CA LEU A 222 7.14 -10.15 27.22
C LEU A 222 8.34 -10.73 26.49
N PRO A 223 8.28 -12.02 26.10
CA PRO A 223 9.34 -12.65 25.32
C PRO A 223 9.46 -11.99 23.94
N VAL A 224 10.70 -11.60 23.61
CA VAL A 224 11.07 -11.11 22.29
C VAL A 224 11.20 -12.29 21.34
N ILE A 225 10.52 -12.21 20.19
CA ILE A 225 10.57 -13.19 19.11
C ILE A 225 11.60 -12.76 18.07
N THR A 226 11.59 -11.49 17.68
CA THR A 226 12.58 -10.91 16.75
C THR A 226 12.87 -9.46 17.07
N GLY A 227 14.03 -8.96 16.64
CA GLY A 227 14.41 -7.56 16.80
C GLY A 227 14.94 -7.28 18.21
N ALA A 228 14.99 -6.01 18.58
CA ALA A 228 15.52 -5.59 19.88
C ALA A 228 14.88 -4.28 20.34
N TRP A 229 14.69 -4.15 21.65
CA TRP A 229 14.39 -2.88 22.26
C TRP A 229 15.54 -1.91 22.04
N ARG A 230 15.23 -0.70 21.60
CA ARG A 230 16.23 0.36 21.57
C ARG A 230 16.34 1.02 22.93
N SER A 231 17.59 1.26 23.33
CA SER A 231 18.01 1.98 24.53
C SER A 231 17.83 3.47 24.39
#